data_AF-A0A2V8PJ97-F1
#
_entry.id   AF-A0A2V8PJ97-F1
#
_cell.length_a   1.000
_cell.length_b   1.000
_cell.length_c   1.000
_cell.angle_alpha   90.00
_cell.angle_beta   90.00
_cell.angle_gamma   90.00
#
_symmetry.space_group_name_H-M   'P 1'
#
loop_
_entity.id
_entity.type
_entity.pdbx_description
1 polymer ?
#
loop_
_entity_poly.entity_id
_entity_poly.type
_entity_poly.pdbx_seq_one_letter_code
_entity_poly.pdbx_strand_id
1 'polypeptide(L)' 'MSDLAQNKWAVISERGREAADLTYEEARRLVHKLAGEGRHGLCIITNEAASRMSATTDKPTGSLAQSNQAI' A
#
# COMPACT_ATOMS: atom_id res chain seq x y z
N MET A 1 -8.40 -5.75 -23.44
CA MET A 1 -7.75 -6.44 -22.29
C MET A 1 -8.33 -5.84 -21.02
N SER A 2 -8.91 -6.65 -20.13
CA SER A 2 -9.50 -6.14 -18.88
C SER A 2 -8.39 -5.70 -17.91
N ASP A 3 -8.54 -4.54 -17.29
CA ASP A 3 -7.60 -4.02 -16.28
C ASP A 3 -7.40 -4.96 -15.08
N LEU A 4 -8.38 -5.83 -14.82
CA LEU A 4 -8.34 -6.82 -13.73
C LEU A 4 -7.34 -7.95 -13.98
N ALA A 5 -7.03 -8.24 -15.24
CA ALA A 5 -6.08 -9.28 -15.62
C ALA A 5 -4.62 -8.81 -15.64
N GLN A 6 -4.37 -7.52 -15.43
CA GLN A 6 -3.01 -6.97 -15.38
C GLN A 6 -2.37 -7.23 -14.02
N ASN A 7 -1.07 -7.53 -14.02
CA ASN A 7 -0.22 -7.65 -12.84
C ASN A 7 0.08 -6.29 -12.21
N LYS A 8 -0.96 -5.59 -11.74
CA LYS A 8 -0.86 -4.24 -11.17
C LYS A 8 -1.45 -4.11 -9.77
N TRP A 9 -1.92 -5.22 -9.19
CA TRP A 9 -2.62 -5.24 -7.91
C TRP A 9 -1.69 -5.68 -6.80
N ALA A 10 -1.90 -5.09 -5.63
CA ALA A 10 -1.20 -5.36 -4.40
C ALA A 10 -2.22 -5.57 -3.27
N VAL A 11 -1.85 -6.40 -2.30
CA VAL A 11 -2.63 -6.57 -1.06
C VAL A 11 -1.83 -5.94 0.08
N ILE A 12 -2.50 -5.08 0.83
CA ILE A 12 -1.95 -4.47 2.05
C ILE A 12 -2.78 -4.90 3.26
N SER A 13 -2.14 -4.91 4.42
CA SER A 13 -2.75 -5.02 5.74
C SER A 13 -2.31 -3.86 6.61
N GLU A 14 -2.79 -3.82 7.85
CA GLU A 14 -2.30 -2.87 8.87
C GLU A 14 -0.78 -2.98 9.12
N ARG A 15 -0.17 -4.12 8.80
CA ARG A 15 1.27 -4.36 8.94
C ARG A 15 2.09 -3.86 7.75
N GLY A 16 1.43 -3.45 6.67
CA GLY A 16 2.05 -3.01 5.43
C GLY A 16 1.73 -3.90 4.24
N ARG A 17 2.66 -3.96 3.28
CA ARG A 17 2.46 -4.67 2.00
C ARG A 17 2.65 -6.17 2.16
N GLU A 18 1.59 -6.93 1.90
CA GLU A 18 1.57 -8.40 1.95
C GLU A 18 2.05 -9.01 0.63
N ALA A 19 1.64 -8.44 -0.50
CA ALA A 19 2.07 -8.85 -1.85
C ALA A 19 1.84 -7.74 -2.88
N ALA A 20 2.51 -7.83 -4.03
CA ALA A 20 2.40 -6.92 -5.17
C ALA A 20 2.50 -7.70 -6.50
N ASP A 21 2.26 -7.01 -7.62
CA ASP A 21 2.34 -7.55 -8.99
C ASP A 21 1.38 -8.71 -9.27
N LEU A 22 0.23 -8.68 -8.59
CA LEU A 22 -0.83 -9.66 -8.74
C LEU A 22 -1.83 -9.22 -9.80
N THR A 23 -2.49 -10.19 -10.42
CA THR A 23 -3.81 -9.98 -11.02
C THR A 23 -4.85 -9.75 -9.93
N TYR A 24 -6.01 -9.20 -10.30
CA TYR A 24 -7.08 -8.97 -9.33
C TYR A 24 -7.59 -10.27 -8.70
N GLU A 25 -7.66 -11.36 -9.49
CA GLU A 25 -8.08 -12.68 -8.99
C GLU A 25 -7.08 -13.27 -7.99
N GLU A 26 -5.77 -13.13 -8.25
CA GLU A 26 -4.74 -13.55 -7.31
C GLU A 26 -4.80 -12.74 -6.01
N ALA A 27 -4.99 -11.41 -6.12
CA ALA A 27 -5.18 -10.54 -4.96
C ALA A 27 -6.42 -10.94 -4.15
N ARG A 28 -7.55 -11.25 -4.81
CA ARG A 28 -8.78 -11.72 -4.14
C ARG A 28 -8.56 -13.03 -3.39
N ARG A 29 -7.89 -14.01 -4.02
CA ARG A 29 -7.55 -15.29 -3.37
C ARG A 29 -6.66 -15.07 -2.15
N LEU A 30 -5.69 -14.16 -2.26
CA LEU A 30 -4.79 -13.83 -1.16
C LEU A 30 -5.56 -13.20 0.01
N VAL A 31 -6.46 -12.25 -0.25
CA VAL A 31 -7.30 -11.65 0.81
C VAL A 31 -8.12 -12.73 1.53
N HIS A 32 -8.76 -13.64 0.81
CA HIS A 32 -9.52 -14.73 1.45
C HIS A 32 -8.63 -15.64 2.31
N LYS A 33 -7.44 -15.98 1.82
CA LYS A 33 -6.47 -16.76 2.59
C LYS A 33 -6.07 -16.05 3.88
N LEU A 34 -5.66 -14.79 3.79
CA LEU A 34 -5.21 -13.99 4.94
C LEU A 34 -6.35 -13.72 5.93
N ALA A 35 -7.58 -13.52 5.45
CA ALA A 35 -8.75 -13.40 6.31
C ALA A 35 -9.02 -14.69 7.08
N GLY A 36 -8.85 -15.85 6.44
CA GLY A 36 -8.93 -17.16 7.10
C GLY A 36 -7.84 -17.40 8.14
N GLU A 37 -6.70 -16.72 8.02
CA GLU A 37 -5.61 -16.72 9.02
C GLU A 37 -5.84 -15.72 10.17
N GLY A 38 -6.98 -15.00 10.18
CA GLY A 38 -7.30 -14.01 11.22
C GLY A 38 -6.63 -12.65 11.01
N ARG A 39 -6.16 -12.34 9.79
CA ARG A 39 -5.68 -10.99 9.47
C ARG A 39 -6.86 -10.07 9.16
N HIS A 40 -6.81 -8.87 9.71
CA HIS A 40 -7.80 -7.83 9.54
C HIS A 40 -7.21 -6.62 8.79
N GLY A 41 -8.07 -5.73 8.32
CA GLY A 41 -7.65 -4.52 7.58
C GLY A 41 -7.06 -4.80 6.18
N LEU A 42 -7.46 -5.91 5.55
CA LEU A 42 -6.96 -6.29 4.22
C LEU A 42 -7.58 -5.44 3.12
N CYS A 43 -6.74 -4.80 2.30
CA CYS A 43 -7.19 -4.00 1.16
C CYS A 43 -6.45 -4.41 -0.12
N ILE A 44 -7.20 -4.49 -1.24
CA ILE A 44 -6.63 -4.65 -2.57
C ILE A 44 -6.47 -3.25 -3.18
N ILE A 45 -5.24 -2.87 -3.51
CA ILE A 45 -4.91 -1.57 -4.10
C ILE A 45 -4.00 -1.77 -5.30
N THR A 46 -3.71 -0.72 -6.05
CA THR A 46 -2.70 -0.79 -7.12
C THR A 46 -1.28 -0.76 -6.55
N ASN A 47 -0.33 -1.32 -7.31
CA ASN A 47 1.10 -1.27 -6.99
C ASN A 47 1.59 0.18 -6.80
N GLU A 48 1.07 1.10 -7.60
CA GLU A 48 1.38 2.53 -7.49
C GLU A 48 0.94 3.08 -6.12
N ALA A 49 -0.30 2.78 -5.70
CA ALA A 49 -0.79 3.20 -4.39
C ALA A 49 0.03 2.56 -3.26
N ALA A 50 0.34 1.27 -3.37
CA ALA A 50 1.17 0.56 -2.39
C ALA A 50 2.58 1.18 -2.27
N SER A 51 3.16 1.64 -3.37
CA SER A 51 4.49 2.27 -3.38
C SER A 51 4.50 3.61 -2.67
N ARG A 52 3.43 4.40 -2.79
CA ARG A 52 3.27 5.67 -2.08
C ARG A 52 3.15 5.48 -0.57
N MET A 53 2.54 4.38 -0.12
CA MET A 53 2.39 4.10 1.31
C MET A 53 3.71 3.72 1.98
N SER A 54 4.56 2.93 1.31
CA SER A 54 5.91 2.61 1.81
C SER A 54 6.82 3.84 1.94
N ALA A 55 6.58 4.88 1.14
CA ALA A 55 7.35 6.14 1.22
C ALA A 55 7.01 6.96 2.48
N THR A 56 5.87 6.72 3.13
CA THR A 56 5.42 7.50 4.30
C THR A 56 5.94 6.98 5.65
N THR A 57 6.55 5.79 5.68
CA THR A 57 7.28 5.31 6.86
C THR A 57 8.73 5.80 6.93
N ASP A 58 9.21 6.50 5.90
CA ASP A 58 10.43 7.30 5.99
C ASP A 58 10.08 8.59 6.74
N LYS A 59 10.30 8.56 8.05
CA LYS A 59 10.09 9.66 8.98
C LYS A 59 10.71 10.96 8.41
N PRO A 60 9.97 12.04 8.09
CA PRO A 60 10.59 13.34 7.87
C PRO A 60 11.03 13.87 9.24
N THR A 61 12.21 13.46 9.69
CA THR A 61 12.84 14.01 10.88
C THR A 61 13.59 15.28 10.48
N GLY A 62 12.96 16.44 10.72
CA GLY A 62 13.56 17.78 10.60
C GLY A 62 13.58 18.31 9.16
N SER A 63 13.18 19.54 8.86
CA SER A 63 13.32 20.76 9.65
C SER A 63 12.17 21.72 9.38
N LEU A 64 11.41 22.02 10.42
CA LEU A 64 10.76 23.32 10.57
C LEU A 64 11.89 24.33 10.85
N ALA A 65 12.39 24.99 9.81
CA ALA A 65 13.04 26.29 9.96
C ALA A 65 12.14 27.34 9.31
N GLN A 66 11.10 27.69 10.07
CA GLN A 66 10.28 28.85 9.85
C GLN A 66 11.13 30.07 10.22
N SER A 67 11.71 30.75 9.24
CA SER A 67 12.31 32.07 9.43
C SER A 67 11.59 33.08 8.55
N ASN A 68 10.45 33.55 9.06
CA ASN A 68 9.90 34.86 8.73
C ASN A 68 10.41 35.86 9.78
N GLN A 69 11.37 36.71 9.40
CA GLN A 69 11.56 38.09 9.89
C GLN A 69 12.21 38.83 8.70
N ALA A 70 11.58 39.76 7.99
CA ALA A 70 11.15 41.10 8.42
C ALA A 70 12.27 41.86 9.15
N ILE A 71 13.11 42.58 8.40
CA ILE A 71 13.30 44.06 8.41
C ILE A 71 14.13 44.41 7.17
#